data_AF-U2STY7-F1
#
_entry.id   AF-U2STY7-F1
#
_cell.length_a   1.000
_cell.length_b   1.000
_cell.length_c   1.000
_cell.angle_alpha   90.00
_cell.angle_beta   90.00
_cell.angle_gamma   90.00
#
_symmetry.space_group_name_H-M   'P 1'
#
loop_
_entity.id
_entity.type
_entity.pdbx_description
1 polymer ?
#
loop_
_entity_poly.entity_id
_entity_poly.type
_entity_poly.pdbx_seq_one_letter_code
_entity_poly.pdbx_strand_id
1 'polypeptide(L)'
;MRWNFLLDFNYDEIELISKILNFKIISKKEAFENKIITEKNFSEKLKTVNHMLNAEKLGQIVETKKCFFYFGKYNKNSLKWKFFLKFLNSMRKEMIYLFILISSKKINIMRFGQKIWESNENRTTLKSDLRSVLNDLDIDYKKYISSDEPAELIKLKINKFEKVRQEYVKNILLKRWERVYNGIASKPEIIEIEMFQEELGIKNLCYIYEVLEEFFNKYGRMNSKGERYDFFTYLILNFKNEKINCRKQVTSSGVKLKEEENFRLLDEMLGKISETEDIKIYSYFKFKLYKYLLKKEKANNEILYGSYETEDYKIAEDILRENIEKYQGEKEIEWNNKEVEKIRVVMIYDLENTEISKNIENLRKISDLLEIREIYKFDEFKREYLDLEDKEEKDYFDQILIVSNDEIQNTVINYSEKPINFLKLNDRESDGRKKSRFKKNAEFHNNLKIMDNMMKEYEKMRNKEYN
;
A
#
# COMPACT_ATOMS: atom_id res chain seq x y z
N MET A 1 -24.11 22.90 -3.50
CA MET A 1 -23.83 23.59 -2.22
C MET A 1 -22.34 23.87 -2.12
N ARG A 2 -21.93 25.11 -1.83
CA ARG A 2 -20.54 25.41 -1.43
C ARG A 2 -20.42 25.10 0.06
N TRP A 3 -19.67 24.07 0.41
CA TRP A 3 -19.37 23.72 1.79
C TRP A 3 -18.34 24.72 2.34
N ASN A 4 -18.71 25.48 3.38
CA ASN A 4 -17.81 26.44 4.04
C ASN A 4 -17.00 25.83 5.21
N PHE A 5 -17.02 24.51 5.37
CA PHE A 5 -16.27 23.84 6.43
C PHE A 5 -15.01 23.21 5.87
N LEU A 6 -13.87 23.79 6.23
CA LEU A 6 -12.57 23.13 6.10
C LEU A 6 -12.42 22.13 7.25
N LEU A 7 -12.34 20.85 6.88
CA LEU A 7 -12.17 19.68 7.73
C LEU A 7 -10.73 19.56 8.26
N ASP A 8 -10.62 19.29 9.55
CA ASP A 8 -9.35 19.13 10.27
C ASP A 8 -9.01 17.64 10.46
N PHE A 9 -8.66 16.94 9.38
CA PHE A 9 -8.17 15.55 9.44
C PHE A 9 -6.69 15.46 9.13
N ASN A 10 -5.96 14.63 9.87
CA ASN A 10 -4.59 14.26 9.53
C ASN A 10 -4.58 13.12 8.48
N TYR A 11 -3.39 12.74 7.98
CA TYR A 11 -3.30 11.70 6.96
C TYR A 11 -3.83 10.34 7.43
N ASP A 12 -3.55 9.93 8.67
CA ASP A 12 -4.03 8.66 9.21
C ASP A 12 -5.56 8.61 9.32
N GLU A 13 -6.20 9.72 9.69
CA GLU A 13 -7.65 9.80 9.77
C GLU A 13 -8.30 9.79 8.38
N ILE A 14 -7.69 10.46 7.38
CA ILE A 14 -8.12 10.38 5.96
C ILE A 14 -7.99 8.95 5.45
N GLU A 15 -6.87 8.30 5.76
CA GLU A 15 -6.61 6.91 5.43
C GLU A 15 -7.68 6.00 6.06
N LEU A 16 -7.98 6.17 7.35
CA LEU A 16 -9.00 5.38 8.06
C LEU A 16 -10.40 5.57 7.47
N ILE A 17 -10.83 6.80 7.17
CA ILE A 17 -12.12 7.03 6.51
C ILE A 17 -12.18 6.31 5.17
N SER A 18 -11.11 6.41 4.39
CA SER A 18 -11.07 5.80 3.06
C SER A 18 -11.09 4.27 3.14
N LYS A 19 -10.42 3.69 4.15
CA LYS A 19 -10.53 2.25 4.47
C LYS A 19 -11.96 1.86 4.82
N ILE A 20 -12.64 2.61 5.70
CA ILE A 20 -14.03 2.31 6.07
C ILE A 20 -14.94 2.34 4.82
N LEU A 21 -14.77 3.34 3.96
CA LEU A 21 -15.58 3.48 2.74
C LEU A 21 -15.31 2.37 1.71
N ASN A 22 -14.06 1.99 1.50
CA ASN A 22 -13.68 0.93 0.57
C ASN A 22 -14.00 -0.47 1.14
N PHE A 23 -13.62 -0.75 2.38
CA PHE A 23 -13.75 -2.10 2.93
C PHE A 23 -15.14 -2.40 3.47
N LYS A 24 -15.97 -1.38 3.66
CA LYS A 24 -17.35 -1.47 4.18
C LYS A 24 -17.46 -1.95 5.62
N ILE A 25 -16.43 -2.61 6.15
CA ILE A 25 -16.31 -3.02 7.54
C ILE A 25 -14.87 -2.89 8.05
N ILE A 26 -14.70 -2.29 9.22
CA ILE A 26 -13.40 -2.16 9.90
C ILE A 26 -13.55 -2.39 11.40
N SER A 27 -12.63 -3.14 11.99
CA SER A 27 -12.56 -3.33 13.44
C SER A 27 -12.07 -2.05 14.13
N LYS A 28 -12.75 -1.61 15.19
CA LYS A 28 -12.26 -0.52 16.04
C LYS A 28 -10.94 -0.87 16.72
N LYS A 29 -10.75 -2.15 17.08
CA LYS A 29 -9.50 -2.61 17.69
C LYS A 29 -8.32 -2.36 16.75
N GLU A 30 -8.50 -2.65 15.46
CA GLU A 30 -7.49 -2.44 14.42
C GLU A 30 -7.33 -0.94 14.10
N ALA A 31 -8.44 -0.22 13.92
CA ALA A 31 -8.44 1.21 13.61
C ALA A 31 -7.69 2.07 14.63
N PHE A 32 -7.67 1.65 15.90
CA PHE A 32 -7.07 2.41 17.00
C PHE A 32 -5.82 1.76 17.62
N GLU A 33 -5.29 0.68 17.03
CA GLU A 33 -4.18 -0.10 17.59
C GLU A 33 -2.92 0.76 17.82
N ASN A 34 -2.58 1.62 16.87
CA ASN A 34 -1.39 2.48 16.94
C ASN A 34 -1.56 3.73 17.82
N LYS A 35 -2.75 3.95 18.41
CA LYS A 35 -3.11 5.08 19.30
C LYS A 35 -2.88 6.49 18.74
N ILE A 36 -2.51 6.63 17.46
CA ILE A 36 -2.36 7.92 16.78
C ILE A 36 -3.72 8.62 16.68
N ILE A 37 -4.76 7.84 16.42
CA ILE A 37 -6.15 8.26 16.38
C ILE A 37 -6.83 7.80 17.67
N THR A 38 -7.49 8.72 18.38
CA THR A 38 -8.32 8.36 19.54
C THR A 38 -9.76 8.15 19.11
N GLU A 39 -10.42 7.13 19.67
CA GLU A 39 -11.81 6.80 19.35
C GLU A 39 -12.72 8.02 19.54
N LYS A 40 -12.64 8.70 20.70
CA LYS A 40 -13.46 9.88 21.00
C LYS A 40 -13.34 10.98 19.94
N ASN A 41 -12.11 11.37 19.58
CA ASN A 41 -11.89 12.45 18.62
C ASN A 41 -12.35 12.03 17.22
N PHE A 42 -12.14 10.77 16.85
CA PHE A 42 -12.57 10.26 15.56
C PHE A 42 -14.09 10.19 15.43
N SER A 43 -14.82 9.70 16.44
CA SER A 43 -16.29 9.64 16.43
C SER A 43 -16.93 11.04 16.33
N GLU A 44 -16.35 12.06 16.95
CA GLU A 44 -16.80 13.45 16.79
C GLU A 44 -16.63 13.94 15.34
N LYS A 45 -15.45 13.70 14.76
CA LYS A 45 -15.16 14.02 13.37
C LYS A 45 -16.02 13.24 12.37
N LEU A 46 -16.38 11.99 12.71
CA LEU A 46 -17.23 11.12 11.90
C LEU A 46 -18.63 11.68 11.70
N LYS A 47 -19.16 12.47 12.66
CA LYS A 47 -20.45 13.17 12.49
C LYS A 47 -20.42 14.12 11.30
N THR A 48 -19.32 14.85 11.12
CA THR A 48 -19.12 15.76 9.98
C THR A 48 -19.00 14.99 8.67
N VAL A 49 -18.29 13.86 8.68
CA VAL A 49 -18.21 12.94 7.53
C VAL A 49 -19.59 12.44 7.12
N ASN A 50 -20.38 11.95 8.08
CA ASN A 50 -21.73 11.44 7.81
C ASN A 50 -22.67 12.54 7.30
N HIS A 51 -22.55 13.78 7.81
CA HIS A 51 -23.31 14.89 7.27
C HIS A 51 -23.01 15.15 5.79
N MET A 52 -21.73 15.07 5.40
CA MET A 52 -21.32 15.19 3.99
C MET A 52 -21.80 14.02 3.13
N LEU A 53 -21.60 12.78 3.59
CA LEU A 53 -22.04 11.60 2.86
C LEU A 53 -23.56 11.62 2.62
N ASN A 54 -24.33 11.97 3.65
CA ASN A 54 -25.79 12.08 3.55
C ASN A 54 -26.23 13.17 2.57
N ALA A 55 -25.57 14.33 2.58
CA ALA A 55 -25.90 15.43 1.66
C ALA A 55 -25.59 15.09 0.19
N GLU A 56 -24.56 14.29 -0.06
CA GLU A 56 -24.23 13.75 -1.38
C GLU A 56 -25.01 12.44 -1.70
N LYS A 57 -25.92 12.01 -0.82
CA LYS A 57 -26.73 10.77 -0.95
C LYS A 57 -25.88 9.50 -1.09
N LEU A 58 -24.74 9.45 -0.41
CA LEU A 58 -23.80 8.33 -0.41
C LEU A 58 -23.97 7.40 0.79
N GLY A 59 -25.05 7.56 1.57
CA GLY A 59 -25.28 6.82 2.82
C GLY A 59 -24.49 7.40 3.99
N GLN A 60 -24.24 6.58 5.00
CA GLN A 60 -23.52 6.99 6.21
C GLN A 60 -22.67 5.86 6.78
N ILE A 61 -21.63 6.23 7.52
CA ILE A 61 -20.84 5.30 8.32
C ILE A 61 -21.57 5.06 9.64
N VAL A 62 -21.90 3.80 9.92
CA VAL A 62 -22.52 3.36 11.18
C VAL A 62 -21.45 2.86 12.12
N GLU A 63 -21.46 3.38 13.34
CA GLU A 63 -20.49 3.04 14.38
C GLU A 63 -21.15 2.14 15.44
N THR A 64 -20.56 0.97 15.73
CA THR A 64 -20.96 0.11 16.85
C THR A 64 -19.89 0.08 17.94
N LYS A 65 -20.08 -0.74 18.97
CA LYS A 65 -19.08 -0.93 20.03
C LYS A 65 -17.78 -1.55 19.49
N LYS A 66 -17.85 -2.36 18.43
CA LYS A 66 -16.71 -3.15 17.94
C LYS A 66 -16.23 -2.76 16.56
N CYS A 67 -17.11 -2.25 15.70
CA CYS A 67 -16.83 -2.08 14.28
C CYS A 67 -17.36 -0.74 13.75
N PHE A 68 -16.81 -0.34 12.61
CA PHE A 68 -17.39 0.65 11.70
C PHE A 68 -17.98 -0.07 10.49
N PHE A 69 -19.15 0.37 10.05
CA PHE A 69 -19.86 -0.17 8.89
C PHE A 69 -20.14 0.94 7.88
N TYR A 70 -20.10 0.61 6.60
CA TYR A 70 -20.55 1.49 5.54
C TYR A 70 -21.25 0.66 4.46
N PHE A 71 -22.54 0.89 4.27
CA PHE A 71 -23.37 0.17 3.30
C PHE A 71 -23.62 0.98 2.02
N GLY A 72 -23.09 2.21 1.96
CA GLY A 72 -23.26 3.08 0.80
C GLY A 72 -22.47 2.62 -0.43
N LYS A 73 -23.04 2.94 -1.58
CA LYS A 73 -22.37 2.84 -2.89
C LYS A 73 -21.84 4.20 -3.31
N TYR A 74 -20.70 4.19 -3.95
CA TYR A 74 -20.15 5.37 -4.61
C TYR A 74 -19.39 4.92 -5.85
N ASN A 75 -19.17 5.85 -6.78
CA ASN A 75 -18.31 5.66 -7.95
C ASN A 75 -17.10 6.60 -7.89
N LYS A 76 -16.23 6.55 -8.90
CA LYS A 76 -15.03 7.39 -9.02
C LYS A 76 -15.31 8.89 -8.88
N ASN A 77 -16.51 9.35 -9.25
CA ASN A 77 -16.90 10.76 -9.26
C ASN A 77 -17.66 11.19 -7.99
N SER A 78 -18.10 10.24 -7.16
CA SER A 78 -18.94 10.48 -5.99
C SER A 78 -18.20 11.15 -4.84
N LEU A 79 -16.92 10.81 -4.63
CA LEU A 79 -16.16 11.25 -3.46
C LEU A 79 -15.35 12.52 -3.75
N LYS A 80 -16.01 13.69 -3.70
CA LYS A 80 -15.37 15.01 -3.85
C LYS A 80 -14.63 15.49 -2.59
N TRP A 81 -13.95 14.59 -1.85
CA TRP A 81 -13.11 14.94 -0.68
C TRP A 81 -12.00 15.94 -1.00
N LYS A 82 -11.63 16.05 -2.28
CA LYS A 82 -10.50 16.83 -2.79
C LYS A 82 -10.40 18.25 -2.23
N PHE A 83 -11.51 18.91 -1.89
CA PHE A 83 -11.51 20.37 -1.69
C PHE A 83 -11.67 20.85 -0.25
N PHE A 84 -11.90 19.96 0.72
CA PHE A 84 -12.36 20.39 2.05
C PHE A 84 -11.36 20.15 3.19
N LEU A 85 -10.11 19.75 2.95
CA LEU A 85 -9.17 19.40 4.01
C LEU A 85 -8.14 20.49 4.29
N LYS A 86 -7.91 20.81 5.57
CA LYS A 86 -6.82 21.71 5.99
C LYS A 86 -5.48 20.99 6.00
N PHE A 87 -4.42 21.74 5.75
CA PHE A 87 -3.06 21.30 6.04
C PHE A 87 -2.76 21.44 7.53
N LEU A 88 -2.94 20.35 8.27
CA LEU A 88 -2.62 20.30 9.70
C LEU A 88 -1.11 20.31 9.96
N ASN A 89 -0.73 20.65 11.19
CA ASN A 89 0.66 20.66 11.63
C ASN A 89 1.36 19.31 11.38
N SER A 90 0.72 18.20 11.73
CA SER A 90 1.25 16.86 11.54
C SER A 90 1.55 16.55 10.08
N MET A 91 0.62 16.87 9.16
CA MET A 91 0.81 16.67 7.72
C MET A 91 2.01 17.47 7.20
N ARG A 92 2.14 18.74 7.59
CA ARG A 92 3.25 19.58 7.13
C ARG A 92 4.60 19.08 7.65
N LYS A 93 4.67 18.62 8.90
CA LYS A 93 5.88 18.01 9.46
C LYS A 93 6.26 16.73 8.74
N GLU A 94 5.28 15.90 8.40
CA GLU A 94 5.50 14.69 7.65
C GLU A 94 6.03 14.97 6.24
N MET A 95 5.41 15.91 5.52
CA MET A 95 5.92 16.37 4.23
C MET A 95 7.34 16.93 4.39
N ILE A 96 7.62 17.76 5.40
CA ILE A 96 8.99 18.26 5.65
C ILE A 96 9.98 17.11 5.87
N TYR A 97 9.60 16.09 6.63
CA TYR A 97 10.44 14.92 6.88
C TYR A 97 10.74 14.14 5.60
N LEU A 98 9.72 13.89 4.76
CA LEU A 98 9.91 13.31 3.42
C LEU A 98 10.95 14.09 2.61
N PHE A 99 10.88 15.42 2.62
CA PHE A 99 11.76 16.29 1.83
C PHE A 99 13.20 16.26 2.34
N ILE A 100 13.38 16.22 3.67
CA ILE A 100 14.68 16.03 4.31
C ILE A 100 15.32 14.70 3.88
N LEU A 101 14.51 13.65 3.68
CA LEU A 101 15.01 12.33 3.27
C LEU A 101 15.37 12.24 1.78
N ILE A 102 14.70 12.98 0.90
CA ILE A 102 14.89 12.86 -0.56
C ILE A 102 15.76 13.98 -1.16
N SER A 103 15.79 15.15 -0.55
CA SER A 103 16.51 16.31 -1.07
C SER A 103 18.00 16.24 -0.74
N SER A 104 18.83 16.67 -1.69
CA SER A 104 20.24 16.98 -1.45
C SER A 104 20.46 18.40 -0.92
N LYS A 105 19.42 19.25 -0.94
CA LYS A 105 19.48 20.69 -0.66
C LYS A 105 18.69 21.05 0.60
N LYS A 106 18.83 22.30 1.03
CA LYS A 106 18.02 22.86 2.13
C LYS A 106 16.57 23.03 1.67
N ILE A 107 15.63 22.77 2.57
CA ILE A 107 14.21 23.02 2.32
C ILE A 107 13.98 24.50 2.01
N ASN A 108 13.35 24.78 0.87
CA ASN A 108 12.88 26.11 0.52
C ASN A 108 11.49 26.36 1.13
N ILE A 109 11.47 26.96 2.31
CA ILE A 109 10.23 27.27 3.06
C ILE A 109 9.26 28.13 2.26
N MET A 110 9.76 29.05 1.43
CA MET A 110 8.91 29.92 0.61
C MET A 110 8.18 29.12 -0.47
N ARG A 111 8.90 28.27 -1.21
CA ARG A 111 8.27 27.37 -2.20
C ARG A 111 7.23 26.47 -1.53
N PHE A 112 7.55 25.96 -0.35
CA PHE A 112 6.67 25.09 0.43
C PHE A 112 5.38 25.81 0.87
N GLY A 113 5.49 27.06 1.36
CA GLY A 113 4.35 27.90 1.72
C GLY A 113 3.46 28.21 0.53
N GLN A 114 4.07 28.59 -0.60
CA GLN A 114 3.36 28.87 -1.84
C GLN A 114 2.56 27.66 -2.35
N LYS A 115 3.09 26.45 -2.24
CA LYS A 115 2.38 25.23 -2.66
C LYS A 115 1.21 24.88 -1.74
N ILE A 116 1.37 25.07 -0.43
CA ILE A 116 0.36 24.68 0.57
C ILE A 116 -0.79 25.69 0.68
N TRP A 117 -0.47 26.99 0.70
CA TRP A 117 -1.43 28.07 0.97
C TRP A 117 -1.57 29.09 -0.15
N GLU A 118 -0.88 28.90 -1.28
CA GLU A 118 -0.85 29.91 -2.37
C GLU A 118 -0.33 31.28 -1.88
N SER A 119 0.37 31.28 -0.73
CA SER A 119 0.83 32.46 0.01
C SER A 119 2.06 32.13 0.86
N ASN A 120 2.90 33.14 1.12
CA ASN A 120 4.08 33.04 1.97
C ASN A 120 3.90 33.65 3.37
N GLU A 121 2.70 34.12 3.70
CA GLU A 121 2.41 34.76 4.99
C GLU A 121 2.66 33.82 6.18
N ASN A 122 2.43 32.52 5.98
CA ASN A 122 2.58 31.47 7.00
C ASN A 122 4.00 30.89 7.13
N ARG A 123 5.03 31.59 6.65
CA ARG A 123 6.44 31.12 6.67
C ARG A 123 6.98 30.84 8.08
N THR A 124 6.53 31.57 9.09
CA THR A 124 6.95 31.37 10.49
C THR A 124 6.48 30.02 11.03
N THR A 125 5.28 29.60 10.65
CA THR A 125 4.70 28.30 10.96
C THR A 125 5.54 27.18 10.36
N LEU A 126 5.87 27.24 9.06
CA LEU A 126 6.72 26.23 8.42
C LEU A 126 8.14 26.19 8.99
N LYS A 127 8.69 27.34 9.38
CA LYS A 127 9.98 27.39 10.08
C LYS A 127 9.92 26.69 11.44
N SER A 128 8.82 26.84 12.17
CA SER A 128 8.58 26.12 13.43
C SER A 128 8.46 24.62 13.18
N ASP A 129 7.71 24.22 12.16
CA ASP A 129 7.54 22.82 11.78
C ASP A 129 8.87 22.18 11.38
N LEU A 130 9.70 22.87 10.57
CA LEU A 130 11.04 22.42 10.22
C LEU A 130 11.95 22.28 11.43
N ARG A 131 11.91 23.24 12.37
CA ARG A 131 12.67 23.14 13.64
C ARG A 131 12.25 21.91 14.44
N SER A 132 10.95 21.64 14.54
CA SER A 132 10.45 20.46 15.25
C SER A 132 11.02 19.17 14.62
N VAL A 133 10.90 19.01 13.30
CA VAL A 133 11.38 17.80 12.61
C VAL A 133 12.89 17.63 12.76
N LEU A 134 13.66 18.72 12.66
CA LEU A 134 15.11 18.67 12.88
C LEU A 134 15.47 18.31 14.33
N ASN A 135 14.74 18.85 15.30
CA ASN A 135 14.93 18.52 16.71
C ASN A 135 14.65 17.04 16.99
N ASP A 136 13.61 16.47 16.35
CA ASP A 136 13.30 15.03 16.46
C ASP A 136 14.44 14.14 15.91
N LEU A 137 15.26 14.69 15.01
CA LEU A 137 16.48 14.06 14.47
C LEU A 137 17.76 14.43 15.24
N ASP A 138 17.64 15.16 16.36
CA ASP A 138 18.77 15.70 17.12
C ASP A 138 19.70 16.57 16.25
N ILE A 139 19.10 17.43 15.43
CA ILE A 139 19.78 18.39 14.56
C ILE A 139 19.39 19.81 14.94
N ASP A 140 20.38 20.60 15.35
CA ASP A 140 20.18 22.03 15.57
C ASP A 140 19.83 22.75 14.25
N TYR A 141 18.79 23.58 14.31
CA TYR A 141 18.32 24.35 13.16
C TYR A 141 19.38 25.28 12.58
N LYS A 142 20.20 25.95 13.40
CA LYS A 142 21.24 26.85 12.88
C LYS A 142 22.30 26.04 12.14
N LYS A 143 22.71 24.90 12.69
CA LYS A 143 23.65 23.97 12.07
C LYS A 143 23.15 23.47 10.70
N TYR A 144 21.87 23.11 10.60
CA TYR A 144 21.27 22.71 9.32
C TYR A 144 21.29 23.84 8.28
N ILE A 145 20.87 25.06 8.68
CA ILE A 145 20.82 26.21 7.77
C ILE A 145 22.22 26.67 7.35
N SER A 146 23.23 26.52 8.21
CA SER A 146 24.62 26.90 7.90
C SER A 146 25.41 25.81 7.16
N SER A 147 24.91 24.58 7.06
CA SER A 147 25.63 23.47 6.41
C SER A 147 25.61 23.61 4.88
N ASP A 148 26.75 23.45 4.22
CA ASP A 148 26.80 23.40 2.75
C ASP A 148 26.30 22.06 2.20
N GLU A 149 26.38 21.00 3.02
CA GLU A 149 25.95 19.63 2.69
C GLU A 149 24.89 19.12 3.69
N PRO A 150 23.67 19.70 3.68
CA PRO A 150 22.64 19.34 4.66
C PRO A 150 22.28 17.85 4.61
N ALA A 151 22.30 17.22 3.44
CA ALA A 151 21.98 15.81 3.29
C ALA A 151 22.96 14.87 4.03
N GLU A 152 24.25 15.21 4.10
CA GLU A 152 25.22 14.40 4.85
C GLU A 152 25.01 14.54 6.36
N LEU A 153 24.58 15.73 6.84
CA LEU A 153 24.17 15.92 8.23
C LEU A 153 22.99 15.03 8.61
N ILE A 154 21.98 14.89 7.74
CA ILE A 154 20.84 14.00 7.95
C ILE A 154 21.29 12.53 7.99
N LYS A 155 22.11 12.11 7.02
CA LYS A 155 22.61 10.74 6.92
C LYS A 155 23.34 10.27 8.18
N LEU A 156 24.10 11.16 8.81
CA LEU A 156 24.82 10.85 10.06
C LEU A 156 23.88 10.59 11.24
N LYS A 157 22.70 11.20 11.25
CA LYS A 157 21.74 11.09 12.36
C LYS A 157 20.79 9.91 12.22
N ILE A 158 20.54 9.45 11.00
CA ILE A 158 19.63 8.33 10.73
C ILE A 158 20.44 7.06 10.48
N ASN A 159 20.38 6.14 11.45
CA ASN A 159 21.03 4.82 11.29
C ASN A 159 20.46 4.08 10.06
N LYS A 160 21.35 3.52 9.24
CA LYS A 160 21.00 2.86 7.97
C LYS A 160 20.12 3.76 7.07
N PHE A 161 20.50 5.04 6.95
CA PHE A 161 19.75 6.07 6.22
C PHE A 161 19.12 5.58 4.91
N GLU A 162 19.88 4.95 4.00
CA GLU A 162 19.32 4.52 2.69
C GLU A 162 18.17 3.52 2.84
N LYS A 163 18.22 2.64 3.85
CA LYS A 163 17.14 1.70 4.13
C LYS A 163 15.90 2.44 4.67
N VAL A 164 16.10 3.33 5.65
CA VAL A 164 15.01 4.13 6.24
C VAL A 164 14.34 5.00 5.18
N ARG A 165 15.15 5.67 4.34
CA ARG A 165 14.70 6.49 3.22
C ARG A 165 13.88 5.67 2.23
N GLN A 166 14.36 4.51 1.81
CA GLN A 166 13.64 3.65 0.86
C GLN A 166 12.32 3.13 1.46
N GLU A 167 12.33 2.66 2.70
CA GLU A 167 11.13 2.14 3.38
C GLU A 167 10.08 3.24 3.61
N TYR A 168 10.53 4.44 4.00
CA TYR A 168 9.66 5.58 4.19
C TYR A 168 9.01 6.03 2.87
N VAL A 169 9.80 6.19 1.80
CA VAL A 169 9.27 6.59 0.49
C VAL A 169 8.34 5.51 -0.09
N LYS A 170 8.69 4.22 0.06
CA LYS A 170 7.81 3.11 -0.33
C LYS A 170 6.43 3.24 0.32
N ASN A 171 6.40 3.51 1.62
CA ASN A 171 5.15 3.65 2.37
C ASN A 171 4.33 4.85 1.89
N ILE A 172 4.96 6.00 1.64
CA ILE A 172 4.27 7.18 1.07
C ILE A 172 3.67 6.83 -0.29
N LEU A 173 4.40 6.11 -1.15
CA LEU A 173 3.90 5.74 -2.46
C LEU A 173 2.72 4.76 -2.36
N LEU A 174 2.83 3.70 -1.56
CA LEU A 174 1.75 2.73 -1.34
C LEU A 174 0.48 3.37 -0.77
N LYS A 175 0.64 4.36 0.14
CA LYS A 175 -0.49 4.98 0.83
C LYS A 175 -1.11 6.13 0.07
N ARG A 176 -0.31 6.98 -0.56
CA ARG A 176 -0.75 8.29 -1.09
C ARG A 176 -0.64 8.38 -2.61
N TRP A 177 0.47 7.91 -3.19
CA TRP A 177 0.62 7.91 -4.65
C TRP A 177 -0.48 7.09 -5.33
N GLU A 178 -0.80 5.90 -4.82
CA GLU A 178 -1.90 5.08 -5.35
C GLU A 178 -3.24 5.81 -5.34
N ARG A 179 -3.53 6.58 -4.29
CA ARG A 179 -4.75 7.40 -4.24
C ARG A 179 -4.72 8.54 -5.24
N VAL A 180 -3.56 9.16 -5.44
CA VAL A 180 -3.37 10.24 -6.43
C VAL A 180 -3.54 9.68 -7.84
N TYR A 181 -2.85 8.59 -8.16
CA TYR A 181 -2.93 7.87 -9.43
C TYR A 181 -4.38 7.47 -9.76
N ASN A 182 -5.10 6.91 -8.79
CA ASN A 182 -6.50 6.52 -8.98
C ASN A 182 -7.49 7.71 -8.94
N GLY A 183 -7.02 8.92 -8.68
CA GLY A 183 -7.84 10.14 -8.69
C GLY A 183 -8.78 10.30 -7.48
N ILE A 184 -8.50 9.64 -6.36
CA ILE A 184 -9.30 9.67 -5.12
C ILE A 184 -8.58 10.34 -3.93
N ALA A 185 -7.35 10.82 -4.14
CA ALA A 185 -6.58 11.54 -3.14
C ALA A 185 -7.20 12.89 -2.76
N SER A 186 -6.89 13.34 -1.55
CA SER A 186 -7.18 14.67 -1.02
C SER A 186 -6.19 15.74 -1.53
N LYS A 187 -6.54 17.03 -1.44
CA LYS A 187 -5.62 18.14 -1.82
C LYS A 187 -4.26 18.06 -1.12
N PRO A 188 -4.16 17.75 0.19
CA PRO A 188 -2.85 17.55 0.83
C PRO A 188 -1.99 16.47 0.20
N GLU A 189 -2.58 15.30 -0.09
CA GLU A 189 -1.86 14.18 -0.73
C GLU A 189 -1.42 14.54 -2.16
N ILE A 190 -2.26 15.23 -2.93
CA ILE A 190 -1.92 15.70 -4.28
C ILE A 190 -0.71 16.65 -4.22
N ILE A 191 -0.75 17.65 -3.35
CA ILE A 191 0.34 18.62 -3.20
C ILE A 191 1.63 17.93 -2.72
N GLU A 192 1.54 16.97 -1.80
CA GLU A 192 2.71 16.21 -1.36
C GLU A 192 3.37 15.43 -2.51
N ILE A 193 2.59 14.72 -3.32
CA ILE A 193 3.11 13.97 -4.47
C ILE A 193 3.68 14.90 -5.55
N GLU A 194 3.01 16.01 -5.85
CA GLU A 194 3.53 17.01 -6.80
C GLU A 194 4.90 17.52 -6.35
N MET A 195 5.00 17.93 -5.09
CA MET A 195 6.25 18.46 -4.57
C MET A 195 7.32 17.35 -4.49
N PHE A 196 6.95 16.10 -4.17
CA PHE A 196 7.86 14.94 -4.18
C PHE A 196 8.45 14.71 -5.57
N GLN A 197 7.59 14.72 -6.60
CA GLN A 197 8.00 14.61 -8.00
C GLN A 197 8.95 15.74 -8.39
N GLU A 198 8.62 16.98 -8.02
CA GLU A 198 9.46 18.16 -8.27
C GLU A 198 10.83 18.07 -7.59
N GLU A 199 10.91 17.57 -6.36
CA GLU A 199 12.17 17.47 -5.60
C GLU A 199 13.09 16.38 -6.14
N LEU A 200 12.54 15.25 -6.61
CA LEU A 200 13.29 14.26 -7.39
C LEU A 200 13.63 14.76 -8.80
N GLY A 201 12.93 15.79 -9.26
CA GLY A 201 13.00 16.34 -10.61
C GLY A 201 12.60 15.31 -11.67
N ILE A 202 11.54 14.56 -11.37
CA ILE A 202 10.84 13.68 -12.29
C ILE A 202 9.79 14.52 -13.02
N LYS A 203 9.64 14.34 -14.32
CA LYS A 203 8.67 15.06 -15.17
C LYS A 203 7.29 14.42 -15.04
N ASN A 204 7.20 13.09 -15.15
CA ASN A 204 5.94 12.38 -15.15
C ASN A 204 6.02 11.05 -14.36
N LEU A 205 5.77 11.11 -13.06
CA LEU A 205 5.73 9.94 -12.18
C LEU A 205 4.63 8.94 -12.60
N CYS A 206 3.51 9.43 -13.15
CA CYS A 206 2.41 8.60 -13.65
C CYS A 206 2.88 7.68 -14.77
N TYR A 207 3.54 8.25 -15.77
CA TYR A 207 4.09 7.51 -16.89
C TYR A 207 5.11 6.46 -16.46
N ILE A 208 6.03 6.82 -15.54
CA ILE A 208 7.02 5.87 -15.02
C ILE A 208 6.32 4.69 -14.34
N TYR A 209 5.30 4.96 -13.53
CA TYR A 209 4.53 3.93 -12.85
C TYR A 209 3.79 3.02 -13.84
N GLU A 210 3.11 3.58 -14.85
CA GLU A 210 2.39 2.83 -15.89
C GLU A 210 3.30 1.90 -16.69
N VAL A 211 4.45 2.41 -17.14
CA VAL A 211 5.44 1.63 -17.89
C VAL A 211 6.03 0.49 -17.04
N LEU A 212 6.20 0.72 -15.74
CA LEU A 212 6.64 -0.33 -14.80
C LEU A 212 5.55 -1.37 -14.57
N GLU A 213 4.29 -0.98 -14.36
CA GLU A 213 3.19 -1.91 -14.19
C GLU A 213 2.97 -2.75 -15.45
N GLU A 214 3.07 -2.16 -16.66
CA GLU A 214 3.04 -2.91 -17.93
C GLU A 214 4.15 -3.96 -17.97
N PHE A 215 5.38 -3.57 -17.63
CA PHE A 215 6.53 -4.48 -17.55
C PHE A 215 6.29 -5.62 -16.55
N PHE A 216 5.84 -5.32 -15.32
CA PHE A 216 5.62 -6.35 -14.32
C PHE A 216 4.47 -7.30 -14.67
N ASN A 217 3.39 -6.77 -15.26
CA ASN A 217 2.25 -7.58 -15.70
C ASN A 217 2.63 -8.53 -16.84
N LYS A 218 3.50 -8.09 -17.76
CA LYS A 218 3.91 -8.91 -18.91
C LYS A 218 4.97 -9.95 -18.57
N TYR A 219 5.87 -9.65 -17.62
CA TYR A 219 7.04 -10.49 -17.37
C TYR A 219 7.01 -11.22 -16.02
N GLY A 220 5.99 -11.02 -15.18
CA GLY A 220 5.60 -11.93 -14.09
C GLY A 220 6.59 -12.11 -12.92
N ARG A 221 7.68 -11.34 -12.86
CA ARG A 221 8.79 -11.58 -11.91
C ARG A 221 8.51 -11.18 -10.45
N MET A 222 7.49 -10.36 -10.20
CA MET A 222 7.16 -9.84 -8.87
C MET A 222 5.69 -10.09 -8.56
N ASN A 223 5.46 -10.81 -7.47
CA ASN A 223 4.14 -11.35 -7.14
C ASN A 223 3.37 -10.50 -6.15
N SER A 224 4.03 -9.62 -5.41
CA SER A 224 3.36 -8.64 -4.55
C SER A 224 3.58 -7.19 -5.00
N LYS A 225 2.60 -6.33 -4.70
CA LYS A 225 2.71 -4.87 -4.79
C LYS A 225 3.86 -4.35 -3.95
N GLY A 226 4.10 -4.96 -2.78
CA GLY A 226 5.27 -4.68 -1.96
C GLY A 226 6.59 -4.73 -2.74
N GLU A 227 6.82 -5.80 -3.51
CA GLU A 227 8.03 -5.96 -4.32
C GLU A 227 8.12 -4.94 -5.46
N ARG A 228 6.99 -4.70 -6.15
CA ARG A 228 6.93 -3.70 -7.23
C ARG A 228 7.27 -2.31 -6.71
N TYR A 229 6.72 -1.94 -5.56
CA TYR A 229 7.02 -0.65 -4.92
C TYR A 229 8.44 -0.59 -4.38
N ASP A 230 9.04 -1.70 -3.93
CA ASP A 230 10.46 -1.73 -3.59
C ASP A 230 11.33 -1.38 -4.81
N PHE A 231 11.03 -1.98 -5.97
CA PHE A 231 11.73 -1.69 -7.23
C PHE A 231 11.48 -0.26 -7.70
N PHE A 232 10.22 0.17 -7.74
CA PHE A 232 9.82 1.50 -8.18
C PHE A 232 10.49 2.58 -7.32
N THR A 233 10.44 2.43 -5.99
CA THR A 233 11.10 3.35 -5.06
C THR A 233 12.61 3.37 -5.27
N TYR A 234 13.24 2.20 -5.41
CA TYR A 234 14.68 2.12 -5.68
C TYR A 234 15.06 2.82 -6.99
N LEU A 235 14.24 2.66 -8.04
CA LEU A 235 14.47 3.28 -9.33
C LEU A 235 14.43 4.82 -9.23
N ILE A 236 13.32 5.38 -8.74
CA ILE A 236 13.08 6.83 -8.74
C ILE A 236 14.05 7.59 -7.82
N LEU A 237 14.44 7.01 -6.68
CA LEU A 237 15.41 7.62 -5.77
C LEU A 237 16.83 7.67 -6.35
N ASN A 238 17.12 6.89 -7.39
CA ASN A 238 18.47 6.70 -7.92
C ASN A 238 18.69 7.19 -9.35
N PHE A 239 17.66 7.71 -10.04
CA PHE A 239 17.82 8.31 -11.37
C PHE A 239 18.91 9.37 -11.43
N LYS A 240 18.97 10.26 -10.43
CA LYS A 240 19.96 11.35 -10.34
C LYS A 240 21.05 11.09 -9.31
N ASN A 241 21.14 9.86 -8.79
CA ASN A 241 22.18 9.50 -7.84
C ASN A 241 23.47 9.19 -8.58
N GLU A 242 24.40 10.14 -8.62
CA GLU A 242 25.69 10.02 -9.33
C GLU A 242 26.60 8.90 -8.80
N LYS A 243 26.33 8.34 -7.61
CA LYS A 243 27.08 7.18 -7.09
C LYS A 243 26.51 5.86 -7.62
N ILE A 244 25.22 5.83 -7.97
CA ILE A 244 24.49 4.63 -8.39
C ILE A 244 24.25 4.64 -9.91
N ASN A 245 23.61 5.67 -10.45
CA ASN A 245 23.43 5.89 -11.88
C ASN A 245 24.66 6.59 -12.47
N CYS A 246 25.73 5.82 -12.68
CA CYS A 246 27.02 6.33 -13.11
C CYS A 246 27.60 5.57 -14.30
N ARG A 247 28.47 6.27 -15.05
CA ARG A 247 29.26 5.66 -16.12
C ARG A 247 30.40 4.83 -15.52
N LYS A 248 30.16 3.52 -15.35
CA LYS A 248 31.18 2.53 -14.95
C LYS A 248 31.27 1.41 -15.96
N GLN A 249 32.47 0.86 -16.14
CA GLN A 249 32.65 -0.36 -16.92
C GLN A 249 31.90 -1.51 -16.26
N VAL A 250 31.31 -2.34 -17.11
CA VAL A 250 30.55 -3.52 -16.71
C VAL A 250 31.50 -4.70 -16.79
N THR A 251 31.46 -5.58 -15.79
CA THR A 251 32.29 -6.80 -15.75
C THR A 251 31.93 -7.73 -16.92
N SER A 252 32.85 -8.62 -17.30
CA SER A 252 32.61 -9.66 -18.32
C SER A 252 31.34 -10.49 -18.04
N SER A 253 31.05 -10.78 -16.77
CA SER A 253 29.81 -11.42 -16.35
C SER A 253 28.56 -10.58 -16.62
N GLY A 254 28.63 -9.25 -16.50
CA GLY A 254 27.52 -8.38 -16.86
C GLY A 254 27.36 -8.23 -18.37
N VAL A 255 28.41 -8.39 -19.17
CA VAL A 255 28.30 -8.42 -20.63
C VAL A 255 27.45 -9.61 -21.08
N LYS A 256 27.65 -10.79 -20.48
CA LYS A 256 26.82 -11.99 -20.76
C LYS A 256 25.34 -11.78 -20.44
N LEU A 257 25.03 -11.07 -19.35
CA LEU A 257 23.64 -10.78 -18.98
C LEU A 257 22.89 -9.92 -20.03
N LYS A 258 23.59 -9.21 -20.92
CA LYS A 258 22.93 -8.43 -22.00
C LYS A 258 22.27 -9.30 -23.04
N GLU A 259 22.78 -10.52 -23.21
CA GLU A 259 22.28 -11.47 -24.20
C GLU A 259 21.00 -12.16 -23.70
N GLU A 260 20.67 -12.03 -22.41
CA GLU A 260 19.43 -12.55 -21.84
C GLU A 260 18.23 -11.70 -22.29
N GLU A 261 17.20 -12.37 -22.80
CA GLU A 261 15.97 -11.72 -23.26
C GLU A 261 15.34 -10.83 -22.18
N ASN A 262 15.33 -11.30 -20.93
CA ASN A 262 14.79 -10.55 -19.80
C ASN A 262 15.55 -9.25 -19.50
N PHE A 263 16.86 -9.21 -19.76
CA PHE A 263 17.63 -7.97 -19.67
C PHE A 263 17.24 -7.00 -20.79
N ARG A 264 17.09 -7.50 -22.03
CA ARG A 264 16.68 -6.69 -23.19
C ARG A 264 15.33 -6.01 -22.95
N LEU A 265 14.38 -6.73 -22.35
CA LEU A 265 13.06 -6.21 -22.01
C LEU A 265 13.11 -5.11 -20.92
N LEU A 266 13.94 -5.32 -19.89
CA LEU A 266 14.21 -4.29 -18.90
C LEU A 266 14.87 -3.06 -19.57
N ASP A 267 15.82 -3.28 -20.47
CA ASP A 267 16.55 -2.23 -21.17
C ASP A 267 15.61 -1.36 -22.04
N GLU A 268 14.68 -1.99 -22.75
CA GLU A 268 13.64 -1.33 -23.55
C GLU A 268 12.72 -0.48 -22.67
N MET A 269 12.20 -1.06 -21.57
CA MET A 269 11.36 -0.36 -20.60
C MET A 269 12.08 0.87 -20.02
N LEU A 270 13.35 0.71 -19.62
CA LEU A 270 14.17 1.82 -19.13
C LEU A 270 14.48 2.83 -20.24
N GLY A 271 14.54 2.42 -21.51
CA GLY A 271 14.66 3.30 -22.67
C GLY A 271 13.46 4.24 -22.79
N LYS A 272 12.24 3.70 -22.73
CA LYS A 272 10.99 4.49 -22.75
C LYS A 272 10.94 5.54 -21.64
N ILE A 273 11.37 5.17 -20.43
CA ILE A 273 11.48 6.10 -19.29
C ILE A 273 12.56 7.15 -19.56
N SER A 274 13.75 6.73 -20.01
CA SER A 274 14.90 7.60 -20.26
C SER A 274 14.57 8.72 -21.25
N GLU A 275 13.87 8.38 -22.34
CA GLU A 275 13.45 9.33 -23.38
C GLU A 275 12.42 10.33 -22.84
N THR A 276 11.39 9.84 -22.16
CA THR A 276 10.28 10.70 -21.67
C THR A 276 10.75 11.64 -20.56
N GLU A 277 11.57 11.12 -19.65
CA GLU A 277 12.06 11.89 -18.50
C GLU A 277 13.27 12.76 -18.86
N ASP A 278 13.89 12.57 -20.04
CA ASP A 278 15.18 13.15 -20.40
C ASP A 278 16.25 12.86 -19.33
N ILE A 279 16.28 11.61 -18.88
CA ILE A 279 17.20 11.12 -17.85
C ILE A 279 18.05 10.03 -18.46
N LYS A 280 19.37 10.23 -18.46
CA LYS A 280 20.30 9.21 -18.94
C LYS A 280 20.43 8.07 -17.93
N ILE A 281 20.01 6.86 -18.31
CA ILE A 281 20.17 5.65 -17.49
C ILE A 281 21.39 4.87 -17.96
N TYR A 282 22.45 4.86 -17.15
CA TYR A 282 23.72 4.20 -17.52
C TYR A 282 23.65 2.69 -17.37
N SER A 283 24.37 1.98 -18.23
CA SER A 283 24.38 0.50 -18.27
C SER A 283 24.66 -0.12 -16.91
N TYR A 284 25.60 0.43 -16.12
CA TYR A 284 25.90 -0.07 -14.78
C TYR A 284 24.68 -0.09 -13.85
N PHE A 285 23.81 0.94 -13.93
CA PHE A 285 22.58 0.99 -13.16
C PHE A 285 21.54 0.00 -13.69
N LYS A 286 21.41 -0.13 -15.02
CA LYS A 286 20.57 -1.17 -15.65
C LYS A 286 20.92 -2.57 -15.14
N PHE A 287 22.21 -2.89 -15.02
CA PHE A 287 22.66 -4.16 -14.43
C PHE A 287 22.34 -4.31 -12.95
N LYS A 288 22.41 -3.24 -12.16
CA LYS A 288 22.01 -3.29 -10.75
C LYS A 288 20.52 -3.60 -10.61
N LEU A 289 19.68 -2.93 -11.41
CA LEU A 289 18.25 -3.18 -11.46
C LEU A 289 17.96 -4.62 -11.90
N TYR A 290 18.64 -5.10 -12.94
CA TYR A 290 18.48 -6.48 -13.40
C TYR A 290 18.90 -7.50 -12.34
N LYS A 291 20.05 -7.31 -11.68
CA LYS A 291 20.47 -8.17 -10.56
C LYS A 291 19.52 -8.10 -9.38
N TYR A 292 18.88 -6.97 -9.14
CA TYR A 292 17.85 -6.83 -8.11
C TYR A 292 16.65 -7.73 -8.44
N LEU A 293 16.17 -7.70 -9.69
CA LEU A 293 15.11 -8.60 -10.17
C LEU A 293 15.52 -10.08 -10.07
N LEU A 294 16.72 -10.42 -10.56
CA LEU A 294 17.22 -11.81 -10.52
C LEU A 294 17.36 -12.37 -9.10
N LYS A 295 17.78 -11.56 -8.13
CA LYS A 295 17.88 -12.01 -6.73
C LYS A 295 16.51 -12.37 -6.15
N LYS A 296 15.48 -11.59 -6.50
CA LYS A 296 14.10 -11.86 -6.09
C LYS A 296 13.56 -13.11 -6.80
N GLU A 297 13.82 -13.23 -8.10
CA GLU A 297 13.47 -14.42 -8.89
C GLU A 297 14.11 -15.71 -8.34
N LYS A 298 15.42 -15.71 -8.04
CA LYS A 298 16.09 -16.88 -7.43
C LYS A 298 15.52 -17.26 -6.07
N ALA A 299 15.27 -16.27 -5.21
CA ALA A 299 14.65 -16.52 -3.91
C ALA A 299 13.24 -17.12 -4.06
N ASN A 300 12.51 -16.71 -5.10
CA ASN A 300 11.19 -17.25 -5.44
C ASN A 300 11.26 -18.67 -6.02
N ASN A 301 12.35 -19.03 -6.71
CA ASN A 301 12.50 -20.32 -7.40
C ASN A 301 13.19 -21.42 -6.56
N GLU A 302 14.03 -21.09 -5.58
CA GLU A 302 14.80 -22.06 -4.78
C GLU A 302 13.97 -22.86 -3.75
N ILE A 303 12.65 -22.66 -3.68
CA ILE A 303 11.77 -23.34 -2.73
C ILE A 303 11.09 -24.54 -3.43
N LEU A 304 11.89 -25.53 -3.82
CA LEU A 304 11.41 -26.89 -4.13
C LEU A 304 11.46 -27.72 -2.83
N TYR A 305 10.30 -28.02 -2.24
CA TYR A 305 10.20 -29.09 -1.25
C TYR A 305 9.97 -30.41 -1.97
N GLY A 306 10.93 -31.34 -1.83
CA GLY A 306 10.75 -32.80 -1.98
C GLY A 306 10.22 -33.31 -3.33
N SER A 307 11.14 -33.73 -4.20
CA SER A 307 10.93 -34.70 -5.29
C SER A 307 9.71 -34.47 -6.20
N TYR A 308 9.79 -33.45 -7.05
CA TYR A 308 9.18 -33.50 -8.38
C TYR A 308 10.18 -32.94 -9.39
N GLU A 309 10.28 -33.63 -10.52
CA GLU A 309 11.27 -33.40 -11.57
C GLU A 309 11.15 -32.00 -12.20
N THR A 310 12.24 -31.59 -12.82
CA THR A 310 12.64 -30.24 -13.22
C THR A 310 11.83 -29.55 -14.32
N GLU A 311 10.53 -29.82 -14.49
CA GLU A 311 9.75 -29.28 -15.63
C GLU A 311 8.44 -28.52 -15.31
N ASP A 312 7.94 -28.49 -14.07
CA ASP A 312 6.66 -27.82 -13.77
C ASP A 312 6.82 -26.59 -12.85
N TYR A 313 6.82 -25.39 -13.43
CA TYR A 313 6.58 -24.13 -12.71
C TYR A 313 5.14 -24.11 -12.19
N LYS A 314 4.84 -24.78 -11.07
CA LYS A 314 3.55 -24.57 -10.40
C LYS A 314 3.46 -23.11 -9.93
N ILE A 315 2.46 -22.39 -10.43
CA ILE A 315 2.22 -20.99 -10.09
C ILE A 315 1.89 -20.96 -8.59
N ALA A 316 2.30 -19.90 -7.87
CA ALA A 316 2.02 -19.75 -6.44
C ALA A 316 0.52 -19.90 -6.11
N GLU A 317 -0.32 -19.50 -7.06
CA GLU A 317 -1.76 -19.70 -7.08
C GLU A 317 -2.13 -21.18 -7.03
N ASP A 318 -1.56 -22.03 -7.91
CA ASP A 318 -1.84 -23.47 -7.95
C ASP A 318 -1.50 -24.13 -6.62
N ILE A 319 -0.35 -23.79 -6.04
CA ILE A 319 0.08 -24.31 -4.74
C ILE A 319 -0.94 -23.91 -3.66
N LEU A 320 -1.35 -22.64 -3.65
CA LEU A 320 -2.30 -22.13 -2.67
C LEU A 320 -3.68 -22.80 -2.84
N ARG A 321 -4.14 -22.90 -4.09
CA ARG A 321 -5.42 -23.49 -4.51
C ARG A 321 -5.50 -24.98 -4.16
N GLU A 322 -4.53 -25.78 -4.59
CA GLU A 322 -4.46 -27.22 -4.27
C GLU A 322 -4.50 -27.48 -2.77
N ASN A 323 -3.78 -26.67 -1.97
CA ASN A 323 -3.76 -26.83 -0.52
C ASN A 323 -5.07 -26.44 0.16
N ILE A 324 -5.72 -25.37 -0.32
CA ILE A 324 -7.01 -24.91 0.21
C ILE A 324 -8.13 -25.89 -0.19
N GLU A 325 -8.20 -26.29 -1.45
CA GLU A 325 -9.19 -27.24 -1.97
C GLU A 325 -9.10 -28.58 -1.25
N LYS A 326 -7.88 -29.13 -1.13
CA LYS A 326 -7.66 -30.38 -0.40
C LYS A 326 -8.11 -30.27 1.06
N TYR A 327 -7.74 -29.19 1.73
CA TYR A 327 -8.11 -28.99 3.14
C TYR A 327 -9.62 -28.81 3.31
N GLN A 328 -10.29 -28.10 2.41
CA GLN A 328 -11.75 -27.96 2.42
C GLN A 328 -12.45 -29.30 2.21
N GLY A 329 -12.02 -30.09 1.22
CA GLY A 329 -12.58 -31.44 0.97
C GLY A 329 -12.38 -32.40 2.14
N GLU A 330 -11.22 -32.36 2.81
CA GLU A 330 -10.96 -33.16 4.03
C GLU A 330 -11.90 -32.78 5.19
N LYS A 331 -12.35 -31.52 5.24
CA LYS A 331 -13.19 -30.99 6.32
C LYS A 331 -14.69 -30.97 6.02
N GLU A 332 -15.09 -31.10 4.76
CA GLU A 332 -16.48 -31.02 4.31
C GLU A 332 -17.37 -32.04 5.04
N ILE A 333 -16.89 -33.26 5.25
CA ILE A 333 -17.58 -34.30 6.04
C ILE A 333 -17.81 -33.86 7.50
N GLU A 334 -16.84 -33.17 8.10
CA GLU A 334 -16.95 -32.66 9.47
C GLU A 334 -17.96 -31.51 9.58
N TRP A 335 -18.03 -30.66 8.55
CA TRP A 335 -18.92 -29.49 8.53
C TRP A 335 -20.37 -29.85 8.22
N ASN A 336 -20.60 -30.76 7.28
CA ASN A 336 -21.95 -31.23 6.93
C ASN A 336 -22.62 -31.91 8.12
N ASN A 337 -21.86 -32.64 8.95
CA ASN A 337 -22.38 -33.24 10.17
C ASN A 337 -22.73 -32.23 11.28
N LYS A 338 -22.32 -30.96 11.16
CA LYS A 338 -22.51 -29.91 12.16
C LYS A 338 -23.45 -28.79 11.71
N GLU A 339 -24.05 -28.87 10.52
CA GLU A 339 -24.90 -27.82 9.91
C GLU A 339 -24.26 -26.41 9.97
N VAL A 340 -22.94 -26.32 9.76
CA VAL A 340 -22.23 -25.03 9.84
C VAL A 340 -22.37 -24.30 8.51
N GLU A 341 -23.27 -23.32 8.43
CA GLU A 341 -23.33 -22.38 7.31
C GLU A 341 -22.09 -21.46 7.34
N LYS A 342 -21.33 -21.44 6.26
CA LYS A 342 -20.09 -20.66 6.13
C LYS A 342 -20.27 -19.52 5.14
N ILE A 343 -19.60 -18.42 5.45
CA ILE A 343 -19.55 -17.25 4.59
C ILE A 343 -18.69 -17.59 3.37
N ARG A 344 -19.24 -17.36 2.18
CA ARG A 344 -18.57 -17.64 0.91
C ARG A 344 -17.66 -16.48 0.56
N VAL A 345 -16.40 -16.78 0.28
CA VAL A 345 -15.35 -15.77 0.14
C VAL A 345 -14.53 -15.99 -1.11
N VAL A 346 -14.27 -14.90 -1.81
CA VAL A 346 -13.20 -14.81 -2.81
C VAL A 346 -11.92 -14.35 -2.10
N MET A 347 -10.88 -15.17 -2.18
CA MET A 347 -9.58 -14.87 -1.58
C MET A 347 -8.69 -14.20 -2.62
N ILE A 348 -8.10 -13.07 -2.26
CA ILE A 348 -7.14 -12.35 -3.07
C ILE A 348 -5.82 -12.37 -2.34
N TYR A 349 -4.75 -12.80 -3.00
CA TYR A 349 -3.43 -12.80 -2.40
C TYR A 349 -2.51 -11.76 -3.06
N ASP A 350 -1.73 -11.08 -2.22
CA ASP A 350 -0.64 -10.19 -2.59
C ASP A 350 0.60 -10.58 -1.77
N LEU A 351 1.22 -11.69 -2.15
CA LEU A 351 2.30 -12.32 -1.41
C LEU A 351 3.41 -12.77 -2.36
N GLU A 352 4.65 -12.66 -1.89
CA GLU A 352 5.79 -13.34 -2.54
C GLU A 352 5.60 -14.86 -2.45
N ASN A 353 6.08 -15.62 -3.45
CA ASN A 353 5.98 -17.09 -3.43
C ASN A 353 6.55 -17.69 -2.15
N THR A 354 7.69 -17.15 -1.71
CA THR A 354 8.35 -17.62 -0.49
C THR A 354 7.48 -17.43 0.75
N GLU A 355 6.62 -16.42 0.76
CA GLU A 355 5.74 -16.12 1.89
C GLU A 355 4.48 -16.97 1.84
N ILE A 356 3.97 -17.33 0.65
CA ILE A 356 2.93 -18.35 0.50
C ILE A 356 3.43 -19.68 1.07
N SER A 357 4.60 -20.17 0.62
CA SER A 357 5.13 -21.46 1.09
C SER A 357 5.38 -21.48 2.60
N LYS A 358 5.95 -20.40 3.17
CA LYS A 358 6.20 -20.32 4.62
C LYS A 358 4.92 -20.32 5.45
N ASN A 359 3.82 -19.81 4.91
CA ASN A 359 2.56 -19.63 5.63
C ASN A 359 1.45 -20.57 5.15
N ILE A 360 1.73 -21.54 4.28
CA ILE A 360 0.71 -22.42 3.67
C ILE A 360 -0.18 -23.11 4.70
N GLU A 361 0.41 -23.55 5.80
CA GLU A 361 -0.28 -24.16 6.95
C GLU A 361 -1.27 -23.23 7.64
N ASN A 362 -0.98 -21.94 7.68
CA ASN A 362 -1.87 -20.93 8.23
C ASN A 362 -2.94 -20.57 7.19
N LEU A 363 -2.54 -20.37 5.93
CA LEU A 363 -3.43 -19.99 4.84
C LEU A 363 -4.54 -21.03 4.61
N ARG A 364 -4.23 -22.33 4.62
CA ARG A 364 -5.26 -23.38 4.49
C ARG A 364 -6.28 -23.40 5.63
N LYS A 365 -5.89 -22.96 6.84
CA LYS A 365 -6.78 -22.88 8.01
C LYS A 365 -7.78 -21.72 7.95
N ILE A 366 -7.65 -20.81 6.97
CA ILE A 366 -8.70 -19.82 6.71
C ILE A 366 -10.02 -20.55 6.43
N SER A 367 -9.94 -21.67 5.72
CA SER A 367 -11.06 -22.54 5.43
C SER A 367 -11.71 -23.18 6.65
N ASP A 368 -11.10 -23.15 7.84
CA ASP A 368 -11.80 -23.58 9.07
C ASP A 368 -13.01 -22.69 9.36
N LEU A 369 -12.95 -21.40 8.98
CA LEU A 369 -13.96 -20.38 9.29
C LEU A 369 -14.78 -19.97 8.06
N LEU A 370 -14.18 -20.00 6.87
CA LEU A 370 -14.76 -19.49 5.64
C LEU A 370 -14.85 -20.58 4.58
N GLU A 371 -15.73 -20.40 3.61
CA GLU A 371 -15.75 -21.21 2.39
C GLU A 371 -15.07 -20.42 1.27
N ILE A 372 -13.85 -20.82 0.90
CA ILE A 372 -13.10 -20.19 -0.19
C ILE A 372 -13.65 -20.74 -1.51
N ARG A 373 -14.27 -19.86 -2.30
CA ARG A 373 -14.84 -20.19 -3.61
C ARG A 373 -13.78 -20.09 -4.70
N GLU A 374 -13.05 -18.98 -4.70
CA GLU A 374 -12.02 -18.68 -5.69
C GLU A 374 -10.83 -17.99 -5.03
N ILE A 375 -9.69 -18.10 -5.73
CA ILE A 375 -8.43 -17.51 -5.33
C ILE A 375 -7.89 -16.74 -6.53
N TYR A 376 -7.60 -15.46 -6.34
CA TYR A 376 -7.04 -14.60 -7.38
C TYR A 376 -5.75 -13.94 -6.91
N LYS A 377 -4.85 -13.69 -7.86
CA LYS A 377 -3.78 -12.72 -7.64
C LYS A 377 -4.36 -11.31 -7.59
N PHE A 378 -3.79 -10.44 -6.75
CA PHE A 378 -4.28 -9.08 -6.54
C PHE A 378 -4.47 -8.24 -7.82
N ASP A 379 -3.57 -8.35 -8.80
CA ASP A 379 -3.67 -7.57 -10.04
C ASP A 379 -4.72 -8.09 -11.03
N GLU A 380 -5.06 -9.38 -10.96
CA GLU A 380 -6.11 -9.99 -11.78
C GLU A 380 -7.48 -9.57 -11.23
N PHE A 381 -7.66 -9.64 -9.92
CA PHE A 381 -8.89 -9.21 -9.26
C PHE A 381 -9.28 -7.76 -9.59
N LYS A 382 -8.30 -6.85 -9.69
CA LYS A 382 -8.54 -5.44 -10.08
C LYS A 382 -9.25 -5.29 -11.43
N ARG A 383 -9.22 -6.30 -12.30
CA ARG A 383 -9.82 -6.26 -13.65
C ARG A 383 -11.21 -6.90 -13.72
N GLU A 384 -11.54 -7.83 -12.83
CA GLU A 384 -12.71 -8.71 -13.01
C GLU A 384 -13.95 -8.31 -12.17
N TYR A 385 -13.80 -7.66 -11.01
CA TYR A 385 -14.92 -7.57 -10.04
C TYR A 385 -15.42 -6.15 -9.70
N LEU A 386 -14.91 -5.11 -10.35
CA LEU A 386 -15.28 -3.71 -10.03
C LEU A 386 -16.60 -3.24 -10.68
N ASP A 387 -17.09 -3.95 -11.70
CA ASP A 387 -18.30 -3.61 -12.48
C ASP A 387 -19.29 -4.79 -12.56
N LEU A 388 -19.51 -5.54 -11.47
CA LEU A 388 -20.48 -6.65 -11.44
C LEU A 388 -21.93 -6.13 -11.53
N GLU A 389 -22.42 -5.92 -12.75
CA GLU A 389 -23.81 -5.57 -13.01
C GLU A 389 -24.72 -6.82 -12.99
N ASP A 390 -24.20 -8.00 -13.35
CA ASP A 390 -24.98 -9.23 -13.48
C ASP A 390 -25.43 -9.84 -12.14
N LYS A 391 -26.67 -10.35 -12.13
CA LYS A 391 -27.31 -10.89 -10.92
C LYS A 391 -26.77 -12.25 -10.49
N GLU A 392 -26.33 -13.09 -11.43
CA GLU A 392 -25.83 -14.44 -11.12
C GLU A 392 -24.48 -14.41 -10.40
N GLU A 393 -23.58 -13.49 -10.75
CA GLU A 393 -22.28 -13.32 -10.08
C GLU A 393 -22.40 -12.64 -8.70
N LYS A 394 -23.46 -11.84 -8.47
CA LYS A 394 -23.73 -11.22 -7.16
C LYS A 394 -24.03 -12.23 -6.06
N ASP A 395 -24.53 -13.41 -6.41
CA ASP A 395 -24.85 -14.47 -5.46
C ASP A 395 -23.72 -15.50 -5.31
N TYR A 396 -22.63 -15.38 -6.06
CA TYR A 396 -21.52 -16.34 -6.05
C TYR A 396 -20.71 -16.33 -4.74
N PHE A 397 -20.43 -15.14 -4.21
CA PHE A 397 -19.70 -14.96 -2.96
C PHE A 397 -20.30 -13.83 -2.12
N ASP A 398 -20.10 -13.89 -0.82
CA ASP A 398 -20.66 -12.92 0.12
C ASP A 398 -19.66 -11.78 0.40
N GLN A 399 -18.36 -12.09 0.43
CA GLN A 399 -17.30 -11.15 0.81
C GLN A 399 -15.96 -11.41 0.09
N ILE A 400 -15.07 -10.43 0.16
CA ILE A 400 -13.70 -10.53 -0.34
C ILE A 400 -12.72 -10.59 0.83
N LEU A 401 -11.71 -11.46 0.74
CA LEU A 401 -10.60 -11.52 1.69
C LEU A 401 -9.29 -11.21 0.99
N ILE A 402 -8.64 -10.11 1.34
CA ILE A 402 -7.29 -9.78 0.85
C ILE A 402 -6.27 -10.24 1.87
N VAL A 403 -5.28 -11.01 1.42
CA VAL A 403 -4.14 -11.46 2.24
C VAL A 403 -2.85 -10.87 1.69
N SER A 404 -2.14 -10.09 2.51
CA SER A 404 -0.88 -9.43 2.13
C SER A 404 0.05 -9.27 3.33
N ASN A 405 1.34 -9.08 3.07
CA ASN A 405 2.32 -8.65 4.07
C ASN A 405 2.36 -7.11 4.22
N ASP A 406 2.04 -6.38 3.15
CA ASP A 406 2.19 -4.92 3.03
C ASP A 406 0.84 -4.20 3.22
N GLU A 407 0.86 -2.90 3.54
CA GLU A 407 -0.36 -2.09 3.70
C GLU A 407 -0.95 -1.63 2.35
N ILE A 408 -1.33 -2.58 1.50
CA ILE A 408 -1.84 -2.31 0.14
C ILE A 408 -3.32 -1.92 0.09
N GLN A 409 -4.00 -1.96 1.23
CA GLN A 409 -5.40 -1.60 1.42
C GLN A 409 -5.82 -0.27 0.76
N ASN A 410 -4.94 0.73 0.69
CA ASN A 410 -5.22 2.01 0.05
C ASN A 410 -5.19 1.97 -1.49
N THR A 411 -4.71 0.86 -2.06
CA THR A 411 -4.67 0.61 -3.51
C THR A 411 -5.93 -0.08 -4.03
N VAL A 412 -6.83 -0.46 -3.11
CA VAL A 412 -8.11 -1.12 -3.40
C VAL A 412 -9.20 -0.07 -3.42
N ILE A 413 -10.00 -0.09 -4.47
CA ILE A 413 -11.17 0.76 -4.59
C ILE A 413 -12.37 -0.14 -4.77
N ASN A 414 -13.32 -0.07 -3.85
CA ASN A 414 -14.48 -0.96 -3.86
C ASN A 414 -15.75 -0.17 -4.14
N TYR A 415 -16.25 -0.29 -5.37
CA TYR A 415 -17.53 0.28 -5.77
C TYR A 415 -18.72 -0.65 -5.52
N SER A 416 -18.47 -1.90 -5.15
CA SER A 416 -19.51 -2.89 -4.85
C SER A 416 -20.12 -2.70 -3.44
N GLU A 417 -21.18 -3.45 -3.14
CA GLU A 417 -21.71 -3.58 -1.76
C GLU A 417 -20.94 -4.60 -0.91
N LYS A 418 -20.13 -5.45 -1.55
CA LYS A 418 -19.50 -6.59 -0.88
C LYS A 418 -18.40 -6.08 0.05
N PRO A 419 -18.40 -6.45 1.33
CA PRO A 419 -17.35 -6.04 2.25
C PRO A 419 -16.02 -6.72 1.91
N ILE A 420 -14.93 -6.02 2.22
CA ILE A 420 -13.57 -6.51 2.06
C ILE A 420 -12.96 -6.66 3.45
N ASN A 421 -12.43 -7.83 3.75
CA ASN A 421 -11.61 -8.05 4.93
C ASN A 421 -10.15 -8.11 4.51
N PHE A 422 -9.28 -7.59 5.37
CA PHE A 422 -7.84 -7.56 5.12
C PHE A 422 -7.10 -8.33 6.21
N LEU A 423 -6.38 -9.37 5.81
CA LEU A 423 -5.59 -10.20 6.68
C LEU A 423 -4.11 -9.92 6.45
N LYS A 424 -3.54 -9.07 7.32
CA LYS A 424 -2.13 -8.73 7.28
C LYS A 424 -1.27 -9.84 7.90
N LEU A 425 -0.33 -10.36 7.12
CA LEU A 425 0.68 -11.30 7.55
C LEU A 425 1.93 -10.55 8.03
N ASN A 426 1.90 -10.05 9.27
CA ASN A 426 3.03 -9.31 9.83
C ASN A 426 4.20 -10.24 10.18
N ASP A 427 5.37 -10.00 9.58
CA ASP A 427 6.59 -10.71 9.91
C ASP A 427 7.46 -10.02 10.98
N ARG A 428 7.16 -8.75 11.28
CA ARG A 428 7.92 -7.89 12.19
C ARG A 428 7.11 -7.30 13.33
N GLU A 429 7.80 -6.99 14.42
CA GLU A 429 7.31 -6.20 15.57
C GLU A 429 7.35 -4.70 15.27
N SER A 430 6.72 -3.90 16.12
CA SER A 430 6.69 -2.44 16.00
C SER A 430 8.08 -1.79 16.05
N ASP A 431 9.07 -2.46 16.66
CA ASP A 431 10.47 -2.03 16.70
C ASP A 431 11.29 -2.54 15.50
N GLY A 432 10.65 -3.22 14.54
CA GLY A 432 11.26 -3.77 13.34
C GLY A 432 11.94 -5.13 13.50
N ARG A 433 11.94 -5.74 14.70
CA ARG A 433 12.50 -7.09 14.91
C ARG A 433 11.62 -8.16 14.27
N LYS A 434 12.23 -9.25 13.79
CA LYS A 434 11.49 -10.38 13.22
C LYS A 434 10.72 -11.11 14.32
N LYS A 435 9.41 -11.31 14.12
CA LYS A 435 8.55 -12.07 15.03
C LYS A 435 8.95 -13.55 15.04
N SER A 436 8.85 -14.19 16.22
CA SER A 436 9.00 -15.64 16.34
C SER A 436 7.85 -16.37 15.65
N ARG A 437 8.07 -17.62 15.20
CA ARG A 437 7.04 -18.44 14.53
C ARG A 437 5.77 -18.57 15.38
N PHE A 438 5.94 -18.77 16.69
CA PHE A 438 4.82 -18.87 17.63
C PHE A 438 3.98 -17.59 17.69
N LYS A 439 4.65 -16.43 17.79
CA LYS A 439 3.95 -15.13 17.84
C LYS A 439 3.21 -14.84 16.54
N LYS A 440 3.82 -15.14 15.39
CA LYS A 440 3.16 -15.01 14.08
C LYS A 440 1.90 -15.87 13.98
N ASN A 441 1.97 -17.14 14.37
CA ASN A 441 0.81 -18.03 14.33
C ASN A 441 -0.30 -17.59 15.30
N ALA A 442 0.06 -17.14 16.50
CA ALA A 442 -0.92 -16.64 17.47
C ALA A 442 -1.63 -15.37 16.97
N GLU A 443 -0.88 -14.44 16.37
CA GLU A 443 -1.42 -13.22 15.76
C GLU A 443 -2.33 -13.54 14.58
N PHE A 444 -1.91 -14.44 13.69
CA PHE A 444 -2.72 -14.92 12.57
C PHE A 444 -4.08 -15.47 13.03
N HIS A 445 -4.08 -16.38 14.00
CA HIS A 445 -5.32 -16.96 14.54
C HIS A 445 -6.20 -15.92 15.25
N ASN A 446 -5.60 -14.98 15.98
CA ASN A 446 -6.33 -13.89 16.59
C ASN A 446 -6.97 -12.96 15.54
N ASN A 447 -6.25 -12.64 14.46
CA ASN A 447 -6.76 -11.80 13.37
C ASN A 447 -7.91 -12.50 12.62
N LEU A 448 -7.76 -13.80 12.33
CA LEU A 448 -8.85 -14.61 11.78
C LEU A 448 -10.10 -14.63 12.67
N LYS A 449 -9.93 -14.75 13.99
CA LYS A 449 -11.06 -14.70 14.92
C LYS A 449 -11.73 -13.32 14.96
N ILE A 450 -10.95 -12.24 14.87
CA ILE A 450 -11.50 -10.87 14.80
C ILE A 450 -12.33 -10.74 13.52
N MET A 451 -11.79 -11.19 12.39
CA MET A 451 -12.46 -11.19 11.10
C MET A 451 -13.78 -11.97 11.15
N ASP A 452 -13.80 -13.23 11.62
CA ASP A 452 -15.04 -14.02 11.75
C ASP A 452 -16.12 -13.29 12.58
N ASN A 453 -15.73 -12.64 13.68
CA ASN A 453 -16.66 -11.86 14.50
C ASN A 453 -17.19 -10.63 13.76
N MET A 454 -16.33 -9.91 13.03
CA MET A 454 -16.72 -8.76 12.21
C MET A 454 -17.72 -9.18 11.14
N MET A 455 -17.45 -10.27 10.44
CA MET A 455 -18.30 -10.78 9.36
C MET A 455 -19.70 -11.14 9.86
N LYS A 456 -19.81 -11.86 10.97
CA LYS A 456 -21.09 -12.17 11.62
C LYS A 456 -21.84 -10.93 12.10
N GLU A 457 -21.13 -9.87 12.47
CA GLU A 457 -21.75 -8.59 12.83
C GLU A 457 -22.25 -7.85 11.59
N TYR A 458 -21.52 -7.91 10.47
CA TYR A 458 -21.92 -7.32 9.18
C TYR A 458 -23.25 -7.86 8.69
N GLU A 459 -23.40 -9.18 8.63
CA GLU A 459 -24.64 -9.82 8.16
C GLU A 459 -25.84 -9.47 9.03
N LYS A 460 -25.66 -9.48 10.36
CA LYS A 460 -26.69 -9.06 11.31
C LYS A 460 -27.12 -7.61 11.11
N MET A 461 -26.18 -6.72 10.80
CA MET A 461 -26.49 -5.30 10.57
C MET A 461 -27.12 -5.07 9.21
N ARG A 462 -26.63 -5.74 8.16
CA ARG A 462 -27.22 -5.69 6.82
C ARG A 462 -28.68 -6.15 6.85
N ASN A 463 -28.97 -7.27 7.51
CA ASN A 463 -30.34 -7.77 7.64
C ASN A 463 -31.27 -6.83 8.44
N LYS A 464 -30.75 -5.88 9.22
CA LYS A 464 -31.55 -4.86 9.92
C LYS A 464 -31.77 -3.59 9.11
N GLU A 465 -30.95 -3.30 8.11
CA GLU A 465 -31.18 -2.15 7.21
C GLU A 465 -32.19 -2.47 6.11
N TYR A 466 -32.29 -3.75 5.71
CA TYR A 466 -33.20 -4.22 4.65
C TYR A 466 -34.55 -4.78 5.16
N ASN A 467 -34.76 -4.79 6.48
CA ASN A 467 -36.05 -5.06 7.14
C ASN A 467 -36.51 -3.80 7.88
#